data_AF-A0A3P7KCR5-F1
#
_entry.id   AF-A0A3P7KCR5-F1
#
_cell.length_a   1.000
_cell.length_b   1.000
_cell.length_c   1.000
_cell.angle_alpha   90.00
_cell.angle_beta   90.00
_cell.angle_gamma   90.00
#
_symmetry.space_group_name_H-M   'P 1'
#
loop_
_entity.id
_entity.type
_entity.pdbx_description
1 polymer ?
#
loop_
_entity_poly.entity_id
_entity_poly.type
_entity_poly.pdbx_seq_one_letter_code
_entity_poly.pdbx_strand_id
1 'polypeptide(L)'
;MRALRYHITIHCPFRPFEGHLVEMKTRMLLLNFNVETVREPADQFFRKALLSDVMLMYPPSQIALAALKYGLDALDKSPDVLAEFLQKLMGVEDDWKGMHGDALQTIDKLIVRLNDIIDVVNHGAKPLTPEEHASIQARTEDWAALNLALEERRQSRPGYIKKEDPVDSDDE
;
A
#
# COMPACT_ATOMS: atom_id res chain seq x y z
N MET A 1 10.04 -7.16 -17.57
CA MET A 1 10.58 -5.77 -17.57
C MET A 1 9.70 -4.78 -18.31
N ARG A 2 9.33 -5.02 -19.58
CA ARG A 2 8.51 -4.09 -20.38
C ARG A 2 7.15 -3.73 -19.78
N ALA A 3 6.44 -4.70 -19.20
CA ALA A 3 5.14 -4.46 -18.56
C ALA A 3 5.21 -3.47 -17.39
N LEU A 4 6.32 -3.45 -16.65
CA LEU A 4 6.58 -2.49 -15.56
C LEU A 4 7.19 -1.18 -16.07
N ARG A 5 7.31 -1.01 -17.38
CA ARG A 5 7.93 0.16 -18.03
C ARG A 5 9.34 0.44 -17.49
N TYR A 6 10.08 -0.62 -17.16
CA TYR A 6 11.43 -0.55 -16.59
C TYR A 6 11.53 0.18 -15.22
N HIS A 7 10.41 0.47 -14.56
CA HIS A 7 10.37 0.93 -13.18
C HIS A 7 10.45 -0.28 -12.24
N ILE A 8 11.68 -0.66 -11.86
CA ILE A 8 11.94 -1.80 -10.96
C ILE A 8 12.10 -1.41 -9.49
N THR A 9 12.23 -0.11 -9.21
CA THR A 9 12.33 0.40 -7.85
C THR A 9 10.93 0.54 -7.27
N ILE A 10 10.63 -0.25 -6.23
CA ILE A 10 9.36 -0.22 -5.51
C ILE A 10 9.63 0.27 -4.09
N HIS A 11 8.98 1.35 -3.68
CA HIS A 11 9.08 1.87 -2.32
C HIS A 11 8.02 1.23 -1.43
N CYS A 12 8.44 0.41 -0.47
CA CYS A 12 7.55 -0.31 0.44
C CYS A 12 7.32 0.46 1.76
N PRO A 13 6.15 0.29 2.42
CA PRO A 13 5.81 1.01 3.64
C PRO A 13 6.54 0.51 4.91
N PHE A 14 7.27 -0.60 4.84
CA PHE A 14 7.98 -1.17 6.00
C PHE A 14 9.05 -0.24 6.57
N ARG A 15 9.84 0.40 5.70
CA ARG A 15 10.89 1.33 6.13
C ARG A 15 10.33 2.60 6.80
N PRO A 16 9.34 3.32 6.22
CA PRO A 16 8.75 4.45 6.92
C PRO A 16 8.02 4.03 8.19
N PHE A 17 7.41 2.84 8.25
CA PHE A 17 6.78 2.32 9.46
C PHE A 17 7.77 2.18 10.63
N GLU A 18 8.93 1.57 10.41
CA GLU A 18 9.99 1.51 11.43
C GLU A 18 10.45 2.91 11.85
N GLY A 19 10.57 3.84 10.89
CA GLY A 19 10.88 5.23 11.17
C GLY A 19 9.86 5.89 12.10
N HIS A 20 8.56 5.66 11.86
CA HIS A 20 7.49 6.18 12.72
C HIS A 20 7.51 5.56 14.12
N LEU A 21 7.74 4.25 14.24
CA LEU A 21 7.86 3.60 15.56
C LEU A 21 9.04 4.14 16.36
N VAL A 22 10.20 4.33 15.73
CA VAL A 22 11.37 4.93 16.37
C VAL A 22 11.05 6.35 16.83
N GLU A 23 10.46 7.18 15.96
CA GLU A 23 10.10 8.56 16.28
C GLU A 23 9.08 8.64 17.43
N MET A 24 8.11 7.73 17.45
CA MET A 24 7.11 7.66 18.51
C MET A 24 7.76 7.32 19.85
N LYS A 25 8.72 6.39 19.88
CA LYS A 25 9.49 6.07 21.10
C LYS A 25 10.39 7.21 21.58
N THR A 26 11.00 7.97 20.66
CA THR A 26 11.92 9.05 21.03
C THR A 26 11.19 10.32 21.47
N ARG A 27 10.07 10.66 20.83
CA ARG A 27 9.34 11.92 21.08
C ARG A 27 8.12 11.78 22.01
N MET A 28 7.60 10.57 22.20
CA MET A 28 6.46 10.31 23.10
C MET A 28 6.91 9.51 24.32
N LEU A 29 7.78 10.13 25.13
CA LEU A 29 8.38 9.49 26.31
C LEU A 29 7.38 9.13 27.41
N LEU A 30 6.16 9.69 27.38
CA LEU A 30 5.11 9.52 28.40
C LEU A 30 3.98 8.58 27.94
N LEU A 31 4.24 7.69 26.98
CA LEU A 31 3.26 6.68 26.60
C LEU A 31 3.10 5.63 27.70
N ASN A 32 1.86 5.41 28.14
CA ASN A 32 1.50 4.38 29.12
C ASN A 32 1.47 2.96 28.55
N PHE A 33 2.06 2.73 27.37
CA PHE A 33 2.09 1.42 26.73
C PHE A 33 3.37 1.23 25.90
N ASN A 34 3.71 -0.04 25.65
CA ASN A 34 4.85 -0.38 24.80
C ASN A 34 4.47 -0.21 23.32
N VAL A 35 5.13 0.71 22.63
CA VAL A 35 4.94 1.01 21.20
C VAL A 35 5.10 -0.23 20.29
N GLU A 36 5.93 -1.20 20.68
CA GLU A 36 6.14 -2.42 19.87
C GLU A 36 4.90 -3.31 19.76
N THR A 37 3.91 -3.19 20.66
CA THR A 37 2.69 -3.98 20.56
C THR A 37 1.85 -3.62 19.33
N VAL A 38 2.08 -2.44 18.73
CA VAL A 38 1.43 -1.99 17.49
C VAL A 38 1.92 -2.78 16.26
N ARG A 39 3.09 -3.44 16.35
CA ARG A 39 3.70 -4.15 15.23
C ARG A 39 2.84 -5.30 14.71
N GLU A 40 2.20 -6.06 15.60
CA GLU A 40 1.36 -7.20 15.22
C GLU A 40 0.10 -6.77 14.44
N PRO A 41 -0.76 -5.86 14.93
CA PRO A 41 -1.92 -5.40 14.17
C PRO A 41 -1.49 -4.63 12.89
N ALA A 42 -0.36 -3.93 12.90
CA ALA A 42 0.19 -3.30 11.70
C ALA A 42 0.65 -4.32 10.63
N ASP A 43 1.25 -5.45 11.02
CA ASP A 43 1.60 -6.53 10.06
C ASP A 43 0.33 -7.11 9.41
N GLN A 44 -0.71 -7.35 10.20
CA GLN A 44 -2.01 -7.79 9.69
C GLN A 44 -2.60 -6.77 8.70
N PHE A 45 -2.47 -5.49 9.00
CA PHE A 45 -2.87 -4.41 8.09
C PHE A 45 -2.08 -4.45 6.78
N PHE A 46 -0.75 -4.58 6.83
CA PHE A 46 0.08 -4.64 5.61
C PHE A 46 -0.26 -5.85 4.73
N ARG A 47 -0.57 -7.01 5.33
CA ARG A 47 -1.03 -8.18 4.57
C ARG A 47 -2.33 -7.92 3.82
N LYS A 48 -3.30 -7.26 4.45
CA LYS A 48 -4.54 -6.84 3.79
C LYS A 48 -4.27 -5.79 2.71
N ALA A 49 -3.38 -4.84 2.99
CA ALA A 49 -3.03 -3.78 2.06
C ALA A 49 -2.40 -4.31 0.76
N LEU A 50 -1.60 -5.39 0.83
CA LEU A 50 -1.03 -6.07 -0.33
C LEU A 50 -2.08 -6.74 -1.24
N LEU A 51 -3.26 -7.07 -0.70
CA LEU A 51 -4.38 -7.65 -1.44
C LEU A 51 -5.34 -6.59 -2.00
N SER A 52 -4.99 -5.30 -1.86
CA SER A 52 -5.79 -4.16 -2.27
C SER A 52 -4.99 -3.22 -3.17
N ASP A 53 -5.67 -2.23 -3.77
CA ASP A 53 -5.04 -1.24 -4.64
C ASP A 53 -4.32 -0.11 -3.88
N VAL A 54 -4.28 -0.17 -2.55
CA VAL A 54 -3.72 0.91 -1.70
C VAL A 54 -2.26 1.21 -2.03
N MET A 55 -1.45 0.19 -2.33
CA MET A 55 -0.04 0.36 -2.69
C MET A 55 0.17 1.13 -4.00
N LEU A 56 -0.87 1.25 -4.83
CA LEU A 56 -0.85 2.00 -6.09
C LEU A 56 -1.45 3.41 -5.94
N MET A 57 -2.35 3.60 -4.96
CA MET A 57 -3.09 4.86 -4.78
C MET A 57 -2.42 5.83 -3.80
N TYR A 58 -1.64 5.33 -2.83
CA TYR A 58 -1.11 6.14 -1.74
C TYR A 58 0.41 5.96 -1.59
N PRO A 59 1.13 7.01 -1.12
CA PRO A 59 2.55 6.91 -0.87
C PRO A 59 2.85 6.01 0.34
N PRO A 60 4.00 5.31 0.34
CA PRO A 60 4.34 4.33 1.38
C PRO A 60 4.42 4.91 2.79
N SER A 61 4.76 6.19 2.96
CA SER A 61 4.75 6.87 4.26
C SER A 61 3.32 7.05 4.82
N GLN A 62 2.34 7.38 3.98
CA GLN A 62 0.94 7.49 4.41
C GLN A 62 0.34 6.11 4.72
N ILE A 63 0.70 5.09 3.94
CA ILE A 63 0.29 3.71 4.23
C ILE A 63 0.89 3.24 5.57
N ALA A 64 2.15 3.59 5.85
CA ALA A 64 2.78 3.29 7.13
C ALA A 64 2.11 4.02 8.31
N LEU A 65 1.73 5.29 8.16
CA LEU A 65 0.96 6.02 9.17
C LEU A 65 -0.45 5.44 9.36
N ALA A 66 -1.09 4.99 8.28
CA ALA A 66 -2.39 4.32 8.35
C ALA A 66 -2.29 2.98 9.10
N ALA A 67 -1.21 2.23 8.88
CA ALA A 67 -0.92 1.00 9.63
C ALA A 67 -0.68 1.28 11.12
N LEU A 68 0.05 2.35 11.44
CA LEU A 68 0.25 2.80 12.82
C LEU A 68 -1.09 3.17 13.48
N LYS A 69 -1.91 3.99 12.81
CA LYS A 69 -3.26 4.34 13.27
C LYS A 69 -4.12 3.10 13.49
N TYR A 70 -4.18 2.20 12.50
CA TYR A 70 -4.94 0.94 12.59
C TYR A 70 -4.53 0.11 13.80
N GLY A 71 -3.22 0.01 14.08
CA GLY A 71 -2.76 -0.73 15.23
C GLY A 71 -2.98 -0.04 16.57
N LEU A 72 -2.97 1.30 16.62
CA LEU A 72 -3.39 2.07 17.80
C LEU A 72 -4.89 1.85 18.08
N ASP A 73 -5.73 1.92 17.05
CA ASP A 73 -7.17 1.69 17.14
C ASP A 73 -7.47 0.24 17.58
N ALA A 74 -6.76 -0.75 17.04
CA ALA A 74 -6.91 -2.16 17.41
C ALA A 74 -6.52 -2.46 18.88
N LEU A 75 -5.65 -1.63 19.47
CA LEU A 75 -5.21 -1.74 20.86
C LEU A 75 -6.00 -0.83 21.83
N ASP A 76 -7.10 -0.25 21.33
CA ASP A 76 -7.98 0.68 22.05
C ASP A 76 -7.20 1.85 22.69
N LYS A 77 -6.25 2.41 21.93
CA LYS A 77 -5.48 3.58 22.35
C LYS A 77 -6.24 4.86 22.00
N SER A 78 -6.08 5.89 22.84
CA SER A 78 -6.75 7.17 22.60
C SER A 78 -6.38 7.72 21.22
N PRO A 79 -7.36 8.21 20.43
CA PRO A 79 -7.10 8.87 19.15
C PRO A 79 -6.18 10.10 19.32
N ASP A 80 -6.12 10.67 20.52
CA ASP A 80 -5.25 11.78 20.87
C ASP A 80 -3.77 11.43 20.75
N VAL A 81 -3.39 10.15 20.93
CA VAL A 81 -2.00 9.68 20.81
C VAL A 81 -1.48 9.93 19.40
N LEU A 82 -2.29 9.62 18.38
CA LEU A 82 -1.91 9.85 17.00
C LEU A 82 -1.88 11.35 16.68
N ALA A 83 -2.86 12.11 17.16
CA ALA A 83 -2.89 13.56 16.96
C ALA A 83 -1.67 14.25 17.59
N GLU A 84 -1.30 13.88 18.82
CA GLU A 84 -0.11 14.36 19.51
C GLU A 84 1.17 13.97 18.76
N PHE A 85 1.26 12.72 18.28
CA PHE A 85 2.37 12.26 17.46
C PHE A 85 2.52 13.10 16.18
N LEU A 86 1.42 13.35 15.47
CA LEU A 86 1.44 14.14 14.23
C LEU A 86 1.80 15.61 14.47
N GLN A 87 1.33 16.21 15.57
CA GLN A 87 1.71 17.57 15.96
C GLN A 87 3.22 17.67 16.21
N LYS A 88 3.78 16.72 16.98
CA LYS A 88 5.22 16.63 17.24
C LYS A 88 6.03 16.36 15.97
N LEU A 89 5.53 15.50 15.08
CA LEU A 89 6.18 15.20 13.80
C LEU A 89 6.25 16.42 12.88
N MET A 90 5.22 17.27 12.91
CA MET A 90 5.13 18.51 12.12
C MET A 90 5.84 19.69 12.79
N GLY A 91 6.45 19.50 13.98
CA GLY A 91 7.14 20.56 14.71
C GLY A 91 6.20 21.65 15.24
N VAL A 92 4.93 21.31 15.47
CA VAL A 92 3.97 22.19 16.16
C VAL A 92 4.21 22.03 17.66
N GLU A 93 5.31 22.60 18.15
CA GLU A 93 5.57 22.78 19.58
C GLU A 93 5.00 24.16 20.01
N ASP A 94 4.81 24.39 21.31
CA ASP A 94 3.99 25.46 21.96
C ASP A 94 4.26 26.94 21.57
N ASP A 95 5.07 27.21 20.54
CA ASP A 95 5.43 28.55 20.10
C ASP A 95 4.38 29.14 19.15
N TRP A 96 3.50 29.93 19.73
CA TRP A 96 2.60 30.89 19.04
C TRP A 96 1.47 30.26 18.19
N LYS A 97 0.34 30.01 18.85
CA LYS A 97 -0.96 29.52 18.31
C LYS A 97 -1.53 30.28 17.09
N GLY A 98 -0.93 31.38 16.66
CA GLY A 98 -1.36 32.19 15.51
C GLY A 98 -0.74 31.79 14.16
N MET A 99 0.38 31.06 14.12
CA MET A 99 1.11 30.74 12.88
C MET A 99 0.91 29.29 12.39
N HIS A 100 0.33 28.41 13.21
CA HIS A 100 0.20 26.97 12.93
C HIS A 100 -1.17 26.53 12.41
N GLY A 101 -2.08 27.46 12.07
CA GLY A 101 -3.41 27.13 11.57
C GLY A 101 -3.39 26.22 10.32
N ASP A 102 -2.44 26.45 9.42
CA ASP A 102 -2.24 25.62 8.22
C ASP A 102 -1.70 24.22 8.54
N ALA A 103 -0.82 24.12 9.55
CA ALA A 103 -0.27 22.84 10.00
C ALA A 103 -1.34 21.97 10.67
N LEU A 104 -2.18 22.54 11.54
CA LEU A 104 -3.30 21.83 12.16
C LEU A 104 -4.33 21.38 11.12
N GLN A 105 -4.67 22.25 10.16
CA GLN A 105 -5.57 21.87 9.07
C GLN A 105 -4.97 20.75 8.20
N THR A 106 -3.66 20.75 8.01
CA THR A 106 -2.95 19.67 7.29
C THR A 106 -2.99 18.36 8.08
N ILE A 107 -2.85 18.40 9.40
CA ILE A 107 -3.00 17.23 10.28
C ILE A 107 -4.41 16.67 10.19
N ASP A 108 -5.45 17.51 10.24
CA ASP A 108 -6.85 17.05 10.11
C ASP A 108 -7.09 16.37 8.76
N LYS A 109 -6.62 16.98 7.66
CA LYS A 109 -6.69 16.40 6.32
C LYS A 109 -5.93 15.09 6.24
N LEU A 110 -4.79 14.99 6.90
CA LEU A 110 -4.00 13.75 6.95
C LEU A 110 -4.76 12.66 7.71
N ILE A 111 -5.36 12.95 8.87
CA ILE A 111 -6.16 11.99 9.63
C ILE A 111 -7.32 11.45 8.79
N VAL A 112 -8.05 12.33 8.09
CA VAL A 112 -9.11 11.92 7.15
C VAL A 112 -8.55 10.99 6.09
N ARG A 113 -7.41 11.36 5.48
CA ARG A 113 -6.74 10.52 4.48
C ARG A 113 -6.32 9.16 5.03
N LEU A 114 -5.85 9.09 6.28
CA LEU A 114 -5.49 7.82 6.91
C LEU A 114 -6.72 6.92 7.11
N ASN A 115 -7.86 7.50 7.48
CA ASN A 115 -9.12 6.76 7.56
C ASN A 115 -9.54 6.21 6.19
N ASP A 116 -9.46 7.02 5.14
CA ASP A 116 -9.75 6.57 3.77
C ASP A 116 -8.87 5.38 3.37
N ILE A 117 -7.56 5.43 3.69
CA ILE A 117 -6.64 4.32 3.43
C ILE A 117 -7.08 3.07 4.18
N ILE A 118 -7.41 3.20 5.46
CA ILE A 118 -7.86 2.07 6.28
C ILE A 118 -9.15 1.45 5.72
N ASP A 119 -10.09 2.29 5.31
CA ASP A 119 -11.35 1.84 4.73
C ASP A 119 -11.12 1.08 3.43
N VAL A 120 -10.25 1.58 2.54
CA VAL A 120 -9.91 0.86 1.31
C VAL A 120 -9.25 -0.49 1.62
N VAL A 121 -8.34 -0.57 2.60
CA VAL A 121 -7.72 -1.84 2.98
C VAL A 121 -8.75 -2.83 3.52
N ASN A 122 -9.69 -2.36 4.34
CA ASN A 122 -10.70 -3.22 4.96
C ASN A 122 -11.74 -3.74 3.95
N HIS A 123 -12.08 -2.94 2.93
CA HIS A 123 -13.09 -3.30 1.94
C HIS A 123 -12.51 -3.86 0.63
N GLY A 124 -11.22 -3.65 0.37
CA GLY A 124 -10.58 -3.98 -0.91
C GLY A 124 -10.41 -5.47 -1.16
N ALA A 125 -10.22 -6.27 -0.11
CA ALA A 125 -9.95 -7.70 -0.24
C ALA A 125 -11.18 -8.55 0.10
N LYS A 126 -12.17 -8.56 -0.80
CA LYS A 126 -13.28 -9.53 -0.69
C LYS A 126 -12.81 -10.89 -1.22
N PRO A 127 -12.76 -11.95 -0.38
CA PRO A 127 -12.38 -13.27 -0.86
C PRO A 127 -13.42 -13.78 -1.87
N LEU A 128 -12.93 -14.32 -2.99
CA LEU A 128 -13.76 -14.98 -3.99
C LEU A 128 -14.33 -16.28 -3.42
N THR A 129 -15.59 -16.57 -3.73
CA THR A 129 -16.15 -17.88 -3.44
C THR A 129 -15.49 -18.97 -4.31
N PRO A 130 -15.43 -20.23 -3.85
CA PRO A 130 -14.85 -21.31 -4.65
C PRO A 130 -15.54 -21.49 -6.01
N GLU A 131 -16.86 -21.25 -6.07
CA GLU A 131 -17.64 -21.31 -7.30
C GLU A 131 -17.28 -20.19 -8.28
N GLU A 132 -17.17 -18.94 -7.79
CA GLU A 132 -16.72 -17.81 -8.61
C GLU A 132 -15.30 -18.05 -9.13
N HIS A 133 -14.39 -18.52 -8.27
CA HIS A 133 -13.01 -18.84 -8.66
C HIS A 133 -12.98 -19.90 -9.76
N ALA A 134 -13.69 -21.01 -9.61
CA ALA A 134 -13.76 -22.07 -10.61
C ALA A 134 -14.33 -21.56 -11.95
N SER A 135 -15.36 -20.73 -11.91
CA SER A 135 -15.97 -20.16 -13.12
C SER A 135 -15.02 -19.22 -13.88
N ILE A 136 -14.26 -18.39 -13.16
CA ILE A 136 -13.28 -17.47 -13.75
C ILE A 136 -12.09 -18.26 -14.32
N GLN A 137 -11.64 -19.28 -13.59
CA GLN A 137 -10.55 -20.14 -14.03
C GLN A 137 -10.91 -20.85 -15.34
N ALA A 138 -12.07 -21.51 -15.42
CA ALA A 138 -12.53 -22.19 -16.63
C ALA A 138 -12.58 -21.25 -17.84
N ARG A 139 -13.15 -20.04 -17.66
CA ARG A 139 -13.19 -19.02 -18.73
C ARG A 139 -11.81 -18.55 -19.16
N THR A 140 -10.86 -18.48 -18.23
CA THR A 140 -9.47 -18.08 -18.52
C THR A 140 -8.75 -19.15 -19.31
N GLU A 141 -8.96 -20.42 -18.97
CA GLU A 141 -8.41 -21.58 -19.67
C GLU A 141 -8.95 -21.67 -21.11
N ASP A 142 -10.26 -21.48 -21.31
CA ASP A 142 -10.89 -21.44 -22.63
C ASP A 142 -10.29 -20.33 -23.51
N TRP A 143 -10.11 -19.13 -22.94
CA TRP A 143 -9.52 -18.01 -23.66
C TRP A 143 -8.04 -18.26 -24.00
N ALA A 144 -7.29 -18.86 -23.08
CA ALA A 144 -5.89 -19.23 -23.31
C ALA A 144 -5.75 -20.24 -24.46
N ALA A 145 -6.60 -21.26 -24.49
CA ALA A 145 -6.64 -22.25 -25.58
C ALA A 145 -6.98 -21.59 -26.93
N LEU A 146 -7.96 -20.67 -26.94
CA LEU A 146 -8.37 -19.97 -28.15
C LEU A 146 -7.26 -19.05 -28.68
N ASN A 147 -6.53 -18.36 -27.80
CA ASN A 147 -5.38 -17.54 -28.18
C ASN A 147 -4.26 -18.38 -28.79
N LEU A 148 -3.95 -19.53 -28.21
CA LEU A 148 -2.93 -20.43 -28.76
C LEU A 148 -3.31 -20.86 -30.19
N ALA A 149 -4.55 -21.31 -30.39
CA ALA A 149 -5.05 -21.71 -31.71
C ALA A 149 -5.15 -20.55 -32.72
N LEU A 150 -5.32 -19.30 -32.25
CA LEU A 150 -5.25 -18.11 -33.11
C LEU A 150 -3.80 -17.81 -33.51
N GLU A 151 -2.85 -17.94 -32.59
CA GLU A 151 -1.45 -17.67 -32.85
C GLU A 151 -0.86 -18.70 -33.82
N GLU A 152 -1.19 -19.99 -33.68
CA GLU A 152 -0.87 -21.05 -34.65
C GLU A 152 -1.43 -20.76 -36.05
N ARG A 153 -2.68 -20.26 -36.12
CA ARG A 153 -3.30 -19.83 -37.38
C ARG A 153 -2.65 -18.58 -37.97
N ARG A 154 -2.16 -17.64 -37.16
CA ARG A 154 -1.39 -16.48 -37.65
C ARG A 154 -0.06 -16.92 -38.22
N GLN A 155 0.64 -17.83 -37.55
CA GLN A 155 1.95 -18.32 -37.98
C GLN A 155 1.88 -19.16 -39.27
N SER A 156 0.78 -19.87 -39.50
CA SER A 156 0.57 -20.65 -40.73
C SER A 156 0.12 -19.83 -41.94
N ARG A 157 -0.14 -18.52 -41.80
CA ARG A 157 -0.51 -17.67 -42.94
C ARG A 157 0.71 -17.34 -43.81
N PRO A 158 0.62 -17.52 -45.14
CA PRO A 158 1.69 -17.14 -46.04
C PRO A 158 1.94 -15.62 -45.97
N GLY A 159 3.20 -15.23 -45.74
CA GLY A 159 3.61 -13.84 -45.55
C GLY A 159 3.62 -13.34 -44.11
N TYR A 160 3.35 -14.18 -43.11
CA TYR A 160 3.52 -13.81 -41.70
C TYR A 160 5.01 -13.73 -41.34
N ILE A 161 5.47 -12.53 -41.03
CA ILE A 161 6.78 -12.29 -40.42
C ILE A 161 6.51 -12.08 -38.93
N LYS A 162 6.94 -13.02 -38.09
CA LYS A 162 6.95 -12.83 -36.64
C LYS A 162 7.80 -11.60 -36.38
N LYS A 163 7.22 -10.51 -35.83
CA LYS A 163 8.04 -9.39 -35.36
C LYS A 163 9.07 -9.97 -34.40
N GLU A 164 10.34 -9.80 -34.72
CA GLU A 164 11.44 -10.35 -33.93
C GLU A 164 11.23 -9.99 -32.46
N ASP A 165 11.35 -11.01 -31.61
CA ASP A 165 11.47 -10.79 -30.17
C ASP A 165 12.69 -9.88 -29.98
N PRO A 166 12.63 -8.88 -29.09
CA PRO A 166 13.73 -7.95 -28.94
C PRO A 166 15.02 -8.70 -28.66
N VAL A 167 16.04 -8.41 -29.46
CA VAL A 167 17.41 -8.86 -29.25
C VAL A 167 17.79 -8.51 -27.81
N ASP A 168 18.11 -9.52 -27.02
CA ASP A 168 18.70 -9.34 -25.70
C ASP A 168 20.08 -8.71 -25.93
N SER A 169 20.20 -7.42 -25.65
CA SER A 169 21.41 -6.63 -25.94
C SER A 169 22.51 -6.85 -24.91
N ASP A 170 22.34 -7.81 -24.00
CA ASP A 170 23.20 -8.02 -22.84
C ASP A 170 24.25 -9.13 -23.08
N ASP A 171 24.40 -9.62 -24.32
CA ASP A 171 25.52 -10.46 -24.76
C ASP A 171 26.74 -9.60 -25.20
N GLU A 172 27.35 -8.84 -24.27
CA GLU A 172 28.77 -8.44 -24.29
C GLU A 172 29.34 -8.30 -22.86
#